data_AF-A0A7C2TK68-F1
#
_entry.id   AF-A0A7C2TK68-F1
#
_cell.length_a   1.000
_cell.length_b   1.000
_cell.length_c   1.000
_cell.angle_alpha   90.00
_cell.angle_beta   90.00
_cell.angle_gamma   90.00
#
_symmetry.space_group_name_H-M   'P 1'
#
loop_
_entity.id
_entity.type
_entity.pdbx_description
1 polymer ?
#
loop_
_entity_poly.entity_id
_entity_poly.type
_entity_poly.pdbx_seq_one_letter_code
_entity_poly.pdbx_strand_id
1 'polypeptide(L)'
;MKAQINTEEADAAAVTVNSLAPREIVQRLDDFIIGQGEAKRSVAIALRNRWRRQQVPPPLRDEIAPKNIIMIGPTGVGKTEIARRLAVLAQSPFLKVEASKFTEVGYVGRDVESMIRDLLELAIAMVREEERAKVMKRA
;
A
#
# COMPACT_ATOMS: atom_id res chain seq x y z
N MET A 1 24.77 -33.40 -10.56
CA MET A 1 25.09 -32.54 -9.41
C MET A 1 23.85 -31.68 -9.15
N LYS A 2 23.04 -32.07 -8.16
CA LYS A 2 21.70 -31.53 -7.92
C LYS A 2 21.80 -30.15 -7.26
N ALA A 3 21.11 -29.15 -7.80
CA ALA A 3 20.62 -28.03 -7.02
C ALA A 3 19.09 -28.13 -7.07
N GLN A 4 18.54 -28.81 -6.07
CA GLN A 4 17.12 -28.69 -5.74
C GLN A 4 16.93 -27.29 -5.18
N ILE A 5 16.27 -26.41 -5.93
CA ILE A 5 15.84 -25.10 -5.43
C ILE A 5 14.46 -25.34 -4.81
N ASN A 6 14.42 -25.31 -3.48
CA ASN A 6 13.25 -25.67 -2.67
C ASN A 6 12.11 -24.66 -2.83
N THR A 7 10.89 -25.17 -2.93
CA THR A 7 9.63 -24.44 -3.06
C THR A 7 9.27 -23.59 -1.83
N GLU A 8 10.04 -23.71 -0.73
CA GLU A 8 9.85 -22.95 0.53
C GLU A 8 10.32 -21.48 0.46
N GLU A 9 11.22 -21.12 -0.47
CA GLU A 9 11.71 -19.72 -0.58
C GLU A 9 10.64 -18.74 -1.14
N ALA A 10 9.64 -19.25 -1.86
CA ALA A 10 8.60 -18.43 -2.47
C ALA A 10 7.56 -17.92 -1.45
N ASP A 11 7.26 -18.69 -0.40
CA ASP A 11 6.38 -18.27 0.69
C ASP A 11 7.12 -17.36 1.70
N ALA A 12 8.44 -17.51 1.85
CA ALA A 12 9.25 -16.59 2.66
C ALA A 12 9.29 -15.17 2.08
N ALA A 13 9.19 -15.02 0.74
CA ALA A 13 9.20 -13.72 0.08
C ALA A 13 7.93 -12.89 0.34
N ALA A 14 6.78 -13.54 0.56
CA ALA A 14 5.52 -12.85 0.89
C ALA A 14 5.48 -12.37 2.35
N VAL A 15 6.33 -12.92 3.23
CA VAL A 15 6.29 -12.68 4.69
C VAL A 15 7.02 -11.41 5.15
N THR A 16 7.83 -10.73 4.33
CA THR A 16 8.76 -9.69 4.85
C THR A 16 8.48 -8.23 4.48
N VAL A 17 7.39 -7.89 3.76
CA VAL A 17 7.10 -6.46 3.52
C VAL A 17 6.36 -5.80 4.67
N ASN A 18 5.47 -6.54 5.34
CA ASN A 18 4.73 -6.00 6.48
C ASN A 18 5.61 -5.74 7.71
N SER A 19 6.80 -6.35 7.82
CA SER A 19 7.70 -6.23 8.97
C SER A 19 8.86 -5.25 8.78
N LEU A 20 8.92 -4.49 7.67
CA LEU A 20 10.03 -3.57 7.43
C LEU A 20 10.13 -2.51 8.53
N ALA A 21 11.36 -2.20 8.91
CA ALA A 21 11.66 -1.05 9.74
C ALA A 21 11.43 0.24 8.93
N PRO A 22 11.05 1.36 9.58
CA PRO A 22 10.84 2.63 8.88
C PRO A 22 12.03 3.07 8.02
N ARG A 23 13.27 2.76 8.44
CA ARG A 23 14.48 3.08 7.67
C ARG A 23 14.55 2.33 6.34
N GLU A 24 14.17 1.05 6.32
CA GLU A 24 14.17 0.23 5.12
C GLU A 24 13.07 0.68 4.13
N ILE A 25 11.92 1.10 4.65
CA ILE A 25 10.85 1.68 3.83
C ILE A 25 11.35 2.96 3.15
N VAL A 26 12.02 3.85 3.90
CA VAL A 26 12.58 5.08 3.34
C VAL A 26 13.62 4.77 2.25
N GLN A 27 14.53 3.83 2.49
CA GLN A 27 15.53 3.41 1.49
C GLN A 27 14.89 2.93 0.20
N ARG A 28 13.85 2.07 0.27
CA ARG A 28 13.13 1.63 -0.94
C ARG A 28 12.38 2.76 -1.65
N LEU A 29 11.98 3.80 -0.93
CA LEU A 29 11.40 5.00 -1.53
C LEU A 29 12.47 5.92 -2.13
N ASP A 30 13.72 5.86 -1.69
CA ASP A 30 14.85 6.61 -2.28
C ASP A 30 15.18 6.15 -3.70
N ASP A 31 14.92 4.89 -4.05
CA ASP A 31 15.15 4.36 -5.42
C ASP A 31 14.27 5.03 -6.48
N PHE A 32 13.12 5.60 -6.09
CA PHE A 32 12.12 6.16 -7.03
C PHE A 32 11.84 7.64 -6.85
N ILE A 33 12.03 8.16 -5.63
CA ILE A 33 11.71 9.55 -5.29
C ILE A 33 13.01 10.20 -4.83
N ILE A 34 13.41 11.32 -5.41
CA ILE A 34 14.61 12.04 -4.96
C ILE A 34 14.21 13.13 -3.96
N GLY A 35 14.93 13.21 -2.83
CA GLY A 35 14.63 14.17 -1.76
C GLY A 35 13.39 13.81 -0.94
N GLN A 36 12.63 14.81 -0.47
CA GLN A 36 11.38 14.64 0.29
C GLN A 36 11.50 13.78 1.58
N GLY A 37 12.64 13.87 2.28
CA GLY A 37 12.97 12.99 3.41
C GLY A 37 11.94 13.00 4.55
N GLU A 38 11.33 14.15 4.84
CA GLU A 38 10.27 14.26 5.85
C GLU A 38 9.01 13.49 5.44
N ALA A 39 8.55 13.66 4.20
CA ALA A 39 7.38 12.96 3.68
C ALA A 39 7.60 11.44 3.67
N LYS A 40 8.78 10.97 3.23
CA LYS A 40 9.15 9.56 3.25
C LYS A 40 9.16 8.98 4.65
N ARG A 41 9.73 9.70 5.62
CA ARG A 41 9.75 9.28 7.03
C ARG A 41 8.33 9.19 7.59
N SER A 42 7.49 10.17 7.30
CA SER A 42 6.09 10.21 7.76
C SER A 42 5.30 9.00 7.26
N VAL A 43 5.37 8.70 5.95
CA VAL A 43 4.68 7.53 5.38
C VAL A 43 5.23 6.20 5.88
N ALA A 44 6.56 6.11 6.09
CA ALA A 44 7.19 4.91 6.63
C ALA A 44 6.74 4.60 8.06
N ILE A 45 6.60 5.64 8.90
CA ILE A 45 6.06 5.51 10.26
C ILE A 45 4.60 5.06 10.23
N ALA A 46 3.78 5.66 9.36
CA ALA A 46 2.37 5.29 9.23
C ALA A 46 2.21 3.81 8.83
N LEU A 47 2.99 3.33 7.86
CA LEU A 47 2.98 1.93 7.45
C LEU A 47 3.44 1.00 8.58
N ARG A 48 4.51 1.36 9.30
CA ARG A 48 4.99 0.60 10.46
C ARG A 48 3.95 0.54 11.59
N ASN A 49 3.23 1.62 11.81
CA ASN A 49 2.18 1.67 12.82
C ASN A 49 1.01 0.75 12.47
N ARG A 50 0.69 0.58 11.18
CA ARG A 50 -0.31 -0.41 10.75
C ARG A 50 0.10 -1.84 11.12
N TRP A 51 1.36 -2.20 10.90
CA TRP A 51 1.89 -3.50 11.34
C TRP A 51 1.88 -3.64 12.87
N ARG A 52 2.34 -2.61 13.59
CA ARG A 52 2.32 -2.62 15.07
C ARG A 52 0.92 -2.84 15.63
N ARG A 53 -0.10 -2.20 15.04
CA ARG A 53 -1.50 -2.38 15.44
C ARG A 53 -1.93 -3.86 15.33
N GLN A 54 -1.51 -4.57 14.29
CA GLN A 54 -1.85 -6.00 14.11
C GLN A 54 -1.26 -6.89 15.21
N GLN A 55 -0.16 -6.47 15.85
CA GLN A 55 0.49 -7.19 16.94
C GLN A 55 -0.13 -6.92 18.32
N VAL A 56 -1.04 -5.94 18.43
CA VAL A 56 -1.72 -5.63 19.70
C VAL A 56 -2.88 -6.62 19.91
N PRO A 57 -3.08 -7.19 21.11
CA PRO A 57 -4.23 -8.05 21.40
C PRO A 57 -5.55 -7.26 21.46
N PRO A 58 -6.70 -7.87 21.14
CA PRO A 58 -8.03 -7.30 21.44
C PRO A 58 -8.23 -7.09 22.96
N PRO A 59 -9.04 -6.11 23.41
CA PRO A 59 -9.83 -5.15 22.62
C PRO A 59 -9.03 -3.92 22.15
N LEU A 60 -7.85 -3.68 22.72
CA LEU A 60 -7.05 -2.47 22.48
C LEU A 60 -6.70 -2.26 21.00
N ARG A 61 -6.57 -3.35 20.22
CA ARG A 61 -6.36 -3.29 18.77
C ARG A 61 -7.41 -2.46 18.02
N ASP A 62 -8.66 -2.53 18.44
CA ASP A 62 -9.79 -1.92 17.75
C ASP A 62 -9.94 -0.44 18.11
N GLU A 63 -9.44 -0.05 19.27
CA GLU A 63 -9.37 1.36 19.72
C GLU A 63 -8.28 2.16 18.99
N ILE A 64 -7.29 1.50 18.39
CA ILE A 64 -6.20 2.15 17.67
C ILE A 64 -6.67 2.56 16.26
N ALA A 65 -7.03 3.84 16.10
CA ALA A 65 -7.38 4.41 14.81
C ALA A 65 -6.18 4.49 13.85
N PRO A 66 -6.37 4.27 12.53
CA PRO A 66 -5.35 4.51 11.52
C PRO A 66 -4.83 5.96 11.54
N LYS A 67 -3.53 6.14 11.26
CA LYS A 67 -2.91 7.46 11.10
C LYS A 67 -2.96 7.87 9.63
N ASN A 68 -4.01 8.62 9.26
CA ASN A 68 -4.14 9.20 7.93
C ASN A 68 -3.08 10.29 7.71
N ILE A 69 -2.71 10.52 6.45
CA ILE A 69 -1.61 11.41 6.06
C ILE A 69 -2.16 12.50 5.14
N ILE A 70 -1.80 13.75 5.42
CA ILE A 70 -2.03 14.88 4.52
C ILE A 70 -0.67 15.33 3.99
N MET A 71 -0.49 15.32 2.66
CA MET A 71 0.73 15.79 2.01
C MET A 71 0.51 17.19 1.44
N ILE A 72 1.26 18.17 1.93
CA ILE A 72 1.19 19.57 1.50
C ILE A 72 2.46 19.91 0.69
N GLY A 73 2.28 20.54 -0.46
CA GLY A 73 3.39 20.99 -1.31
C GLY A 73 2.94 21.33 -2.74
N PRO A 74 3.82 21.89 -3.58
CA PRO A 74 3.48 22.25 -4.97
C PRO A 74 3.28 21.02 -5.86
N THR A 75 2.70 21.20 -7.04
CA THR A 75 2.53 20.10 -8.00
C THR A 75 3.90 19.59 -8.50
N GLY A 76 3.96 18.35 -8.98
CA GLY A 76 5.19 17.77 -9.54
C GLY A 76 6.25 17.27 -8.54
N VAL A 77 6.16 17.58 -7.24
CA VAL A 77 7.18 17.19 -6.24
C VAL A 77 7.15 15.72 -5.79
N GLY A 78 6.29 14.89 -6.37
CA GLY A 78 6.23 13.46 -6.07
C GLY A 78 5.22 13.02 -4.99
N LYS A 79 4.30 13.87 -4.54
CA LYS A 79 3.26 13.50 -3.54
C LYS A 79 2.51 12.20 -3.91
N THR A 80 1.97 12.15 -5.13
CA THR A 80 1.25 10.98 -5.64
C THR A 80 2.16 9.78 -5.83
N GLU A 81 3.42 9.99 -6.21
CA GLU A 81 4.39 8.92 -6.44
C GLU A 81 4.80 8.26 -5.13
N ILE A 82 4.98 9.03 -4.05
CA ILE A 82 5.21 8.49 -2.70
C ILE A 82 4.07 7.55 -2.30
N ALA A 83 2.81 7.97 -2.47
CA ALA A 83 1.66 7.14 -2.13
C ALA A 83 1.57 5.88 -3.00
N ARG A 84 1.80 6.01 -4.32
CA ARG A 84 1.80 4.90 -5.27
C ARG A 84 2.88 3.87 -4.92
N ARG A 85 4.13 4.31 -4.69
CA ARG A 85 5.26 3.43 -4.36
C ARG A 85 5.07 2.76 -3.01
N LEU A 86 4.52 3.48 -2.03
CA LEU A 86 4.18 2.90 -0.73
C LEU A 86 3.17 1.76 -0.87
N ALA A 87 2.15 1.90 -1.72
CA ALA A 87 1.17 0.86 -1.94
C ALA A 87 1.75 -0.38 -2.66
N VAL A 88 2.62 -0.17 -3.66
CA VAL A 88 3.36 -1.26 -4.32
C VAL A 88 4.23 -2.00 -3.32
N LEU A 89 4.98 -1.26 -2.48
CA LEU A 89 5.77 -1.86 -1.42
C LEU A 89 4.89 -2.71 -0.51
N ALA A 90 3.82 -2.12 0.04
CA ALA A 90 2.90 -2.82 0.95
C ALA A 90 2.02 -3.91 0.30
N GLN A 91 2.20 -4.19 -1.00
CA GLN A 91 1.32 -5.06 -1.80
C GLN A 91 -0.17 -4.78 -1.55
N SER A 92 -0.54 -3.51 -1.55
CA SER A 92 -1.88 -3.02 -1.25
C SER A 92 -2.56 -2.50 -2.51
N PRO A 93 -3.88 -2.71 -2.67
CA PRO A 93 -4.63 -2.03 -3.72
C PRO A 93 -4.50 -0.50 -3.56
N PHE A 94 -4.41 0.21 -4.68
CA PHE A 94 -4.18 1.66 -4.72
C PHE A 94 -5.12 2.34 -5.71
N LEU A 95 -5.86 3.33 -5.23
CA LEU A 95 -6.78 4.13 -6.03
C LEU A 95 -6.41 5.62 -5.93
N LYS A 96 -6.28 6.29 -7.07
CA LYS A 96 -6.11 7.75 -7.16
C LYS A 96 -7.46 8.38 -7.51
N VAL A 97 -7.97 9.26 -6.66
CA VAL A 97 -9.21 10.00 -6.91
C VAL A 97 -9.00 11.50 -6.72
N GLU A 98 -9.73 12.29 -7.49
CA GLU A 98 -9.74 13.76 -7.39
C GLU A 98 -11.00 14.20 -6.65
N ALA A 99 -10.83 14.98 -5.58
CA ALA A 99 -11.94 15.37 -4.70
C ALA A 99 -12.99 16.24 -5.39
N SER A 100 -12.58 17.05 -6.37
CA SER A 100 -13.49 17.92 -7.14
C SER A 100 -14.58 17.14 -7.88
N LYS A 101 -14.35 15.87 -8.21
CA LYS A 101 -15.32 14.98 -8.88
C LYS A 101 -16.57 14.68 -8.02
N PHE A 102 -16.49 14.94 -6.71
CA PHE A 102 -17.58 14.74 -5.77
C PHE A 102 -18.27 16.04 -5.36
N THR A 103 -17.72 17.20 -5.76
CA THR A 103 -18.23 18.52 -5.39
C THR A 103 -18.64 19.38 -6.57
N GLU A 104 -18.41 18.92 -7.82
CA GLU A 104 -18.81 19.67 -9.01
C GLU A 104 -20.33 19.85 -9.08
N VAL A 105 -20.75 21.12 -9.16
CA VAL A 105 -22.14 21.58 -9.15
C VAL A 105 -22.82 21.13 -10.46
N GLY A 106 -23.46 19.96 -10.43
CA GLY A 106 -24.16 19.37 -11.56
C GLY A 106 -24.92 18.09 -11.20
N TYR A 107 -26.25 18.19 -11.22
CA TYR A 107 -27.39 17.27 -11.01
C TYR A 107 -27.27 15.89 -10.33
N VAL A 108 -26.17 15.12 -10.39
CA VAL A 108 -25.89 13.98 -9.51
C VAL A 108 -24.37 13.80 -9.50
N GLY A 109 -23.68 14.36 -8.50
CA GLY A 109 -22.25 14.14 -8.31
C GLY A 109 -21.94 12.63 -8.23
N ARG A 110 -20.72 12.24 -8.61
CA ARG A 110 -20.30 10.83 -8.46
C ARG A 110 -20.48 10.43 -6.99
N ASP A 111 -21.03 9.25 -6.75
CA ASP A 111 -21.26 8.75 -5.39
C ASP A 111 -19.92 8.48 -4.67
N VAL A 112 -19.75 8.99 -3.45
CA VAL A 112 -18.55 8.78 -2.61
C VAL A 112 -18.27 7.30 -2.39
N GLU A 113 -19.32 6.47 -2.32
CA GLU A 113 -19.16 5.01 -2.18
C GLU A 113 -18.48 4.37 -3.40
N SER A 114 -18.53 5.03 -4.57
CA SER A 114 -17.80 4.55 -5.75
C SER A 114 -16.30 4.44 -5.51
N MET A 115 -15.71 5.26 -4.62
CA MET A 115 -14.29 5.13 -4.27
C MET A 115 -13.98 3.79 -3.62
N ILE A 116 -14.88 3.30 -2.76
CA ILE A 116 -14.70 2.01 -2.08
C ILE A 116 -14.95 0.87 -3.06
N ARG A 117 -15.95 0.99 -3.95
CA ARG A 117 -16.22 0.00 -5.00
C ARG A 117 -15.03 -0.14 -5.97
N ASP A 118 -14.51 0.98 -6.47
CA ASP A 118 -13.35 1.01 -7.37
C ASP A 118 -12.10 0.39 -6.69
N LEU A 119 -11.88 0.68 -5.39
CA LEU A 119 -10.76 0.08 -4.63
C LEU A 119 -10.93 -1.43 -4.43
N LEU A 120 -12.15 -1.90 -4.17
CA LEU A 120 -12.46 -3.32 -4.01
C LEU A 120 -12.24 -4.10 -5.31
N GLU A 121 -12.64 -3.54 -6.45
CA GLU A 121 -12.41 -4.16 -7.76
C GLU A 121 -10.91 -4.35 -8.04
N LEU A 122 -10.09 -3.34 -7.73
CA LEU A 122 -8.63 -3.45 -7.83
C LEU A 122 -8.06 -4.54 -6.91
N ALA A 123 -8.56 -4.65 -5.68
CA ALA A 123 -8.15 -5.69 -4.75
C ALA A 123 -8.50 -7.10 -5.26
N ILE A 124 -9.71 -7.29 -5.80
CA ILE A 124 -10.16 -8.56 -6.38
C ILE A 124 -9.27 -8.94 -7.57
N ALA A 125 -8.98 -7.99 -8.47
CA ALA A 125 -8.11 -8.22 -9.61
C ALA A 125 -6.71 -8.66 -9.17
N MET A 126 -6.13 -7.98 -8.18
CA MET A 126 -4.81 -8.28 -7.63
C MET A 126 -4.72 -9.70 -7.04
N VAL A 127 -5.71 -10.09 -6.23
CA VAL A 127 -5.77 -11.45 -5.64
C VAL A 127 -5.98 -12.51 -6.73
N ARG A 128 -6.84 -12.25 -7.73
CA ARG A 128 -7.06 -13.19 -8.84
C ARG A 128 -5.78 -13.46 -9.64
N GLU A 129 -4.98 -12.43 -9.88
CA GLU A 129 -3.70 -12.56 -10.56
C GLU A 129 -2.70 -13.38 -9.73
N GLU A 130 -2.62 -13.11 -8.43
CA GLU A 130 -1.77 -13.87 -7.50
C GLU A 130 -2.14 -15.36 -7.48
N GLU A 131 -3.43 -15.69 -7.35
CA GLU A 131 -3.91 -17.07 -7.32
C GLU A 131 -3.69 -17.80 -8.66
N ARG A 132 -3.90 -17.12 -9.79
CA ARG A 132 -3.58 -17.68 -11.11
C ARG A 132 -2.10 -18.02 -11.23
N ALA A 133 -1.21 -17.14 -10.78
CA ALA A 133 0.23 -17.38 -10.79
C ALA A 133 0.62 -18.58 -9.91
N LYS A 134 -0.02 -18.77 -8.75
CA LYS A 134 0.20 -19.94 -7.87
C LYS A 134 -0.17 -21.26 -8.55
N VAL A 135 -1.30 -21.30 -9.27
CA VAL A 135 -1.73 -22.51 -9.98
C VAL A 135 -0.79 -22.83 -11.15
N MET A 136 -0.40 -21.84 -11.95
CA MET A 136 0.51 -22.06 -13.09
C MET A 136 1.89 -22.55 -12.67
N LYS A 137 2.39 -22.15 -11.49
CA LYS A 137 3.67 -22.65 -10.94
C LYS A 137 3.62 -24.11 -10.48
N ARG A 138 2.42 -24.66 -10.25
CA ARG A 138 2.21 -26.03 -9.76
C ARG A 138 1.97 -27.04 -10.89
N ALA A 139 1.69 -26.57 -12.10
CA ALA A 139 1.50 -27.38 -13.31
C ALA A 139 2.83 -27.56 -14.07
#